data_AF-A0A1D3L1C8-F1
#
_entry.id   AF-A0A1D3L1C8-F1
#
_cell.length_a   1.000
_cell.length_b   1.000
_cell.length_c   1.000
_cell.angle_alpha   90.00
_cell.angle_beta   90.00
_cell.angle_gamma   90.00
#
_symmetry.space_group_name_H-M   'P 1'
#
loop_
_entity.id
_entity.type
_entity.pdbx_description
1 polymer ?
#
loop_
_entity_poly.entity_id
_entity_poly.type
_entity_poly.pdbx_seq_one_letter_code
_entity_poly.pdbx_strand_id
1 'polypeptide(L)' 'MSCYIRHMKEFLGEIGINPGSKEERKEVDLAVRRAIGRDASERCNEVWKEVKTWLHDEDKNRELALKLEKEFV' A
#
# COMPACT_ATOMS: atom_id res chain seq x y z
N MET A 1 6.26 11.53 -5.84
CA MET A 1 5.81 10.36 -6.63
C MET A 1 6.08 9.16 -5.75
N SER A 2 5.03 8.53 -5.24
CA SER A 2 5.11 7.37 -4.35
C SER A 2 5.59 6.17 -5.15
N CYS A 3 6.89 5.90 -5.04
CA CYS A 3 7.67 5.10 -5.99
C CYS A 3 7.26 3.62 -6.04
N TYR A 4 6.62 3.12 -5.00
CA TYR A 4 6.38 1.69 -4.80
C TYR A 4 5.00 1.20 -5.25
N ILE A 5 4.04 2.09 -5.49
CA ILE A 5 2.70 1.73 -5.98
C ILE A 5 2.81 0.94 -7.29
N ARG A 6 3.80 1.26 -8.13
CA ARG A 6 4.06 0.52 -9.37
C ARG A 6 4.53 -0.92 -9.13
N HIS A 7 5.26 -1.17 -8.05
CA HIS A 7 5.69 -2.51 -7.65
C HIS A 7 4.57 -3.29 -6.96
N MET A 8 3.64 -2.60 -6.32
CA MET A 8 2.46 -3.21 -5.71
C MET A 8 1.30 -3.42 -6.69
N LYS A 9 1.50 -3.17 -7.99
CA LYS A 9 0.39 -3.24 -8.96
C LYS A 9 -0.28 -4.62 -9.00
N GLU A 10 0.51 -5.69 -8.87
CA GLU A 10 -0.03 -7.06 -8.84
C GLU A 10 -0.86 -7.28 -7.58
N PHE A 11 -0.28 -7.03 -6.39
CA PHE A 11 -0.99 -7.14 -5.11
C PHE A 11 -2.25 -6.27 -5.03
N LEU A 12 -2.15 -5.00 -5.42
CA LEU A 12 -3.31 -4.09 -5.45
C LEU A 12 -4.36 -4.59 -6.46
N GLY A 13 -3.93 -5.12 -7.61
CA GLY A 13 -4.81 -5.73 -8.59
C GLY A 13 -5.53 -6.98 -8.08
N GLU A 14 -4.87 -7.80 -7.25
CA GLU A 14 -5.49 -8.98 -6.61
C GLU A 14 -6.64 -8.59 -5.68
N ILE A 15 -6.53 -7.46 -4.98
CA ILE A 15 -7.58 -6.89 -4.13
C ILE A 15 -8.50 -5.90 -4.84
N GLY A 16 -8.43 -5.80 -6.18
CA GLY A 16 -9.30 -4.95 -7.00
C GLY A 16 -8.97 -3.45 -7.00
N ILE A 17 -7.86 -3.05 -6.41
CA ILE A 17 -7.37 -1.65 -6.37
C ILE A 17 -6.44 -1.41 -7.56
N ASN A 18 -6.83 -0.54 -8.50
CA ASN A 18 -5.98 -0.22 -9.65
C ASN A 18 -5.93 1.30 -9.90
N PRO A 19 -5.02 2.02 -9.21
CA PRO A 19 -4.98 3.47 -9.27
C PRO A 19 -4.44 3.96 -10.64
N GLY A 20 -5.34 4.49 -11.47
CA GLY A 20 -5.04 5.00 -12.80
C GLY A 20 -4.41 6.39 -12.77
N SER A 21 -4.93 7.25 -11.89
CA SER A 21 -4.60 8.67 -11.77
C SER A 21 -3.56 8.97 -10.69
N LYS A 22 -2.95 10.15 -10.77
CA LYS A 22 -1.97 10.61 -9.77
C LYS A 22 -2.59 10.77 -8.38
N GLU A 23 -3.86 11.17 -8.32
CA GLU A 23 -4.63 11.32 -7.08
C GLU A 23 -4.90 9.96 -6.43
N GLU A 24 -5.45 9.00 -7.19
CA GLU A 24 -5.68 7.63 -6.70
C GLU A 24 -4.38 6.99 -6.18
N ARG A 25 -3.25 7.19 -6.87
CA ARG A 25 -1.94 6.67 -6.40
C ARG A 25 -1.50 7.31 -5.09
N LYS A 26 -1.90 8.56 -4.83
CA LYS A 26 -1.62 9.25 -3.57
C LYS A 26 -2.54 8.73 -2.47
N GLU A 27 -3.80 8.46 -2.78
CA GLU A 27 -4.75 7.87 -1.83
C GLU A 27 -4.30 6.46 -1.40
N VAL A 28 -3.91 5.61 -2.35
CA VAL A 28 -3.37 4.28 -2.05
C VAL A 28 -2.06 4.37 -1.27
N ASP A 29 -1.15 5.30 -1.59
CA ASP A 29 0.07 5.52 -0.80
C ASP A 29 -0.25 5.87 0.66
N LEU A 30 -1.18 6.80 0.88
CA LEU A 30 -1.62 7.19 2.21
C LEU A 30 -2.32 6.04 2.95
N ALA A 31 -3.18 5.29 2.27
CA ALA A 31 -3.87 4.14 2.85
C ALA A 31 -2.89 3.03 3.25
N VAL A 32 -1.91 2.71 2.39
CA VAL A 32 -0.85 1.74 2.70
C VAL A 32 -0.06 2.19 3.93
N ARG A 33 0.35 3.46 3.98
CA ARG A 33 1.07 4.03 5.14
C ARG A 33 0.26 3.91 6.43
N ARG A 34 -1.02 4.30 6.39
CA ARG A 34 -1.94 4.15 7.54
C ARG A 34 -2.06 2.69 7.97
N ALA A 35 -2.19 1.77 7.01
CA ALA A 35 -2.37 0.36 7.28
C ALA A 35 -1.17 -0.26 8.02
N ILE A 36 0.05 0.14 7.65
CA ILE A 36 1.30 -0.29 8.31
C ILE A 36 1.71 0.60 9.50
N GLY A 37 0.89 1.59 9.87
CA GLY A 37 1.15 2.50 11.00
C GLY A 37 2.31 3.48 10.78
N ARG A 38 2.59 3.84 9.52
CA ARG A 38 3.68 4.76 9.12
C ARG A 38 3.14 6.14 8.82
N ASP A 39 3.98 7.15 9.05
CA ASP A 39 3.57 8.53 8.89
C ASP A 39 3.63 8.99 7.42
N ALA A 40 2.77 9.95 7.06
CA ALA A 40 2.75 10.51 5.70
C ALA A 40 4.05 11.29 5.39
N SER A 41 4.74 11.77 6.43
CA SER A 41 6.02 12.47 6.32
C SER A 41 7.24 11.55 6.18
N GLU A 42 7.09 10.23 6.38
CA GLU A 42 8.22 9.31 6.23
C GLU A 42 8.67 9.14 4.78
N ARG A 43 9.97 8.87 4.60
CA ARG A 43 10.56 8.71 3.28
C ARG A 43 10.01 7.45 2.60
N CYS A 44 9.66 7.55 1.32
CA CYS A 44 9.11 6.44 0.54
C CYS A 44 10.00 5.18 0.55
N ASN A 45 11.33 5.33 0.66
CA ASN A 45 12.25 4.20 0.69
C ASN A 45 12.13 3.38 1.98
N GLU A 46 11.93 4.02 3.14
CA GLU A 46 11.75 3.35 4.42
C GLU A 46 10.38 2.69 4.50
N VAL A 47 9.34 3.41 4.08
CA VAL A 47 7.98 2.87 3.94
C VAL A 47 7.99 1.64 3.04
N TRP A 48 8.67 1.68 1.89
CA TRP A 48 8.72 0.55 0.96
C TRP A 48 9.43 -0.69 1.52
N LYS A 49 10.51 -0.52 2.31
CA LYS A 49 11.14 -1.65 2.99
C LYS A 49 10.17 -2.33 3.94
N GLU A 50 9.41 -1.54 4.69
CA GLU A 50 8.43 -2.08 5.62
C GLU A 50 7.28 -2.77 4.89
N VAL A 51 6.72 -2.12 3.87
CA VAL A 51 5.68 -2.72 3.01
C VAL A 51 6.17 -4.05 2.42
N LYS A 52 7.41 -4.14 1.95
CA LYS A 52 7.98 -5.41 1.50
C LYS A 52 7.95 -6.48 2.59
N THR A 53 8.39 -6.15 3.81
CA THR A 53 8.32 -7.08 4.94
C THR A 53 6.89 -7.56 5.18
N TRP A 54 5.92 -6.66 5.11
CA TRP A 54 4.50 -7.00 5.23
C TRP A 54 3.98 -7.86 4.07
N LEU A 55 4.45 -7.61 2.84
CA LEU A 55 4.07 -8.42 1.67
C LEU A 55 4.65 -9.83 1.73
N HIS A 56 5.84 -10.00 2.32
CA HIS A 56 6.51 -11.30 2.49
C HIS A 56 5.99 -12.10 3.68
N ASP A 57 5.32 -11.47 4.63
CA ASP A 57 4.74 -12.09 5.82
C ASP A 57 3.26 -12.41 5.56
N GLU A 58 2.87 -13.68 5.56
CA GLU A 58 1.50 -14.09 5.17
C GLU A 58 0.40 -13.48 6.06
N ASP A 59 0.66 -13.30 7.36
CA ASP A 59 -0.32 -12.77 8.30
C ASP A 59 -0.50 -11.26 8.07
N LYS A 60 0.62 -10.54 7.94
CA LYS A 60 0.62 -9.11 7.66
C LYS A 60 0.13 -8.78 6.25
N ASN A 61 0.42 -9.64 5.27
CA ASN A 61 -0.05 -9.47 3.89
C ASN A 61 -1.59 -9.48 3.87
N ARG A 62 -2.20 -10.45 4.54
CA ARG A 62 -3.66 -10.52 4.71
C ARG A 62 -4.20 -9.33 5.49
N GLU A 63 -3.54 -8.92 6.57
CA GLU A 63 -3.95 -7.75 7.33
C GLU A 63 -3.92 -6.47 6.47
N LEU A 64 -2.87 -6.29 5.66
CA LEU A 64 -2.72 -5.17 4.74
C LEU A 64 -3.82 -5.19 3.67
N ALA A 65 -4.10 -6.36 3.09
CA ALA A 65 -5.19 -6.55 2.12
C ALA A 65 -6.53 -6.15 2.74
N LEU A 66 -6.89 -6.70 3.90
CA LEU A 66 -8.15 -6.40 4.58
C LEU A 66 -8.30 -4.92 4.96
N LYS A 67 -7.21 -4.27 5.40
CA LYS A 67 -7.22 -2.83 5.73
C LYS A 67 -7.42 -1.98 4.48
N LEU A 68 -6.78 -2.34 3.37
CA LEU A 68 -6.94 -1.64 2.10
C LEU A 68 -8.33 -1.87 1.51
N GLU A 69 -8.83 -3.11 1.48
CA GLU A 69 -10.19 -3.41 1.02
C GLU A 69 -11.22 -2.59 1.81
N LYS A 70 -11.12 -2.51 3.14
CA LYS A 70 -12.04 -1.69 3.96
C LYS A 70 -11.99 -0.19 3.70
N GLU A 71 -10.89 0.33 3.16
CA GLU A 71 -10.74 1.76 2.86
C GLU A 71 -11.27 2.10 1.46
N PHE A 72 -11.33 1.12 0.54
CA PHE A 72 -11.72 1.30 -0.86
C PHE A 72 -13.03 0.57 -1.27
N VAL A 73 -13.68 -0.16 -0.36
CA VAL A 73 -15.03 -0.77 -0.47
C VAL A 73 -16.05 0.06 0.30
#